data_AF-A0A972WN80-F1
#
_entry.id   AF-A0A972WN80-F1
#
_cell.length_a   1.000
_cell.length_b   1.000
_cell.length_c   1.000
_cell.angle_alpha   90.00
_cell.angle_beta   90.00
_cell.angle_gamma   90.00
#
_symmetry.space_group_name_H-M   'P 1'
#
loop_
_entity.id
_entity.type
_entity.pdbx_description
1 polymer ?
#
loop_
_entity_poly.entity_id
_entity_poly.type
_entity_poly.pdbx_seq_one_letter_code
_entity_poly.pdbx_strand_id
1 'polypeptide(L)'
;MLGQLLLLFTQSPYYAGRSTGRLTQTVLPALIRGDFVYVADRGCLVAWASWAFVSDQVLDAIKAGNLIQAEDFDSGAHLLCLDFIAPFGHAIALHREIRRVHGARKAVWFRMTKGDRFCEVVSNGK
;
A
#
# COMPACT_ATOMS: atom_id res chain seq x y z
N MET A 1 -16.86 5.63 1.12
CA MET A 1 -15.47 5.28 0.74
C MET A 1 -15.02 3.96 1.36
N LEU A 2 -14.97 3.83 2.70
CA LEU A 2 -14.49 2.61 3.37
C LEU A 2 -15.21 1.32 2.94
N GLY A 3 -16.54 1.35 2.77
CA GLY A 3 -17.30 0.17 2.31
C GLY A 3 -16.89 -0.33 0.92
N GLN A 4 -16.66 0.59 -0.03
CA GLN A 4 -16.17 0.22 -1.38
C GLN A 4 -14.73 -0.31 -1.33
N LEU A 5 -13.91 0.23 -0.43
CA LEU A 5 -12.54 -0.22 -0.22
C LEU A 5 -12.52 -1.64 0.34
N LEU A 6 -13.28 -1.93 1.40
CA LEU A 6 -13.39 -3.29 1.94
C LEU A 6 -13.86 -4.30 0.87
N LEU A 7 -14.83 -3.91 0.03
CA LEU A 7 -15.26 -4.73 -1.10
C LEU A 7 -14.13 -4.94 -2.12
N LEU A 8 -13.36 -3.92 -2.47
CA LEU A 8 -12.22 -4.05 -3.37
C LEU A 8 -11.17 -5.03 -2.82
N PHE A 9 -10.89 -4.96 -1.52
CA PHE A 9 -9.96 -5.87 -0.84
C PHE A 9 -10.44 -7.33 -0.89
N THR A 10 -11.75 -7.59 -0.81
CA THR A 10 -12.28 -8.97 -0.92
C THR A 10 -12.13 -9.55 -2.32
N GLN A 11 -11.97 -8.72 -3.35
CA GLN A 11 -11.81 -9.16 -4.75
C GLN A 11 -10.36 -9.54 -5.10
N SER A 12 -9.40 -9.34 -4.18
CA SER A 12 -8.01 -9.72 -4.39
C SER A 12 -7.64 -10.93 -3.53
N PRO A 13 -7.22 -12.08 -4.11
CA PRO A 13 -6.83 -13.27 -3.34
C PRO A 13 -5.75 -13.02 -2.29
N TYR A 14 -4.88 -12.03 -2.52
CA TYR A 14 -3.82 -11.64 -1.60
C TYR A 14 -4.34 -10.96 -0.32
N TYR A 15 -5.47 -10.25 -0.44
CA TYR A 15 -6.05 -9.46 0.65
C TYR A 15 -7.26 -10.16 1.30
N ALA A 16 -7.95 -11.04 0.57
CA ALA A 16 -9.13 -11.76 1.05
C ALA A 16 -8.86 -12.62 2.32
N GLY A 17 -7.61 -13.02 2.56
CA GLY A 17 -7.19 -13.76 3.75
C GLY A 17 -6.59 -12.92 4.89
N ARG A 18 -6.51 -11.59 4.77
CA ARG A 18 -5.98 -10.73 5.84
C ARG A 18 -7.06 -10.46 6.89
N SER A 19 -6.66 -10.42 8.17
CA SER A 19 -7.57 -10.02 9.23
C SER A 19 -8.02 -8.56 9.05
N THR A 20 -9.27 -8.28 9.41
CA THR A 20 -9.83 -6.91 9.41
C THR A 20 -8.98 -5.94 10.24
N GLY A 21 -8.44 -6.41 11.37
CA GLY A 21 -7.53 -5.62 12.21
C GLY A 21 -6.25 -5.17 11.50
N ARG A 22 -5.72 -5.98 10.58
CA ARG A 22 -4.54 -5.60 9.79
C ARG A 22 -4.86 -4.58 8.72
N LEU A 23 -6.06 -4.66 8.14
CA LEU A 23 -6.56 -3.64 7.21
C LEU A 23 -6.74 -2.30 7.93
N THR A 24 -7.33 -2.30 9.13
CA THR A 24 -7.49 -1.06 9.88
C THR A 24 -6.16 -0.40 10.24
N GLN A 25 -5.12 -1.20 10.55
CA GLN A 25 -3.79 -0.69 10.86
C GLN A 25 -3.08 -0.01 9.68
N THR A 26 -3.31 -0.44 8.44
CA THR A 26 -2.63 0.17 7.26
C THR A 26 -3.52 1.18 6.53
N VAL A 27 -4.81 0.88 6.40
CA VAL A 27 -5.76 1.65 5.59
C VAL A 27 -6.25 2.88 6.33
N LEU A 28 -6.56 2.80 7.63
CA LEU A 28 -7.09 3.95 8.35
C LEU A 28 -6.09 5.09 8.47
N PRO A 29 -4.80 4.87 8.83
CA PRO A 29 -3.86 5.97 8.91
C PRO A 29 -3.64 6.64 7.54
N ALA A 30 -3.55 5.84 6.46
CA ALA A 30 -3.47 6.38 5.10
C ALA A 30 -4.71 7.23 4.73
N LEU A 31 -5.91 6.76 5.06
CA LEU A 31 -7.16 7.50 4.83
C LEU A 31 -7.23 8.81 5.60
N ILE A 32 -6.86 8.81 6.88
CA ILE A 32 -6.88 10.00 7.74
C ILE A 32 -5.89 11.04 7.24
N ARG A 33 -4.71 10.60 6.77
CA ARG A 33 -3.65 11.48 6.28
C ARG A 33 -3.82 11.93 4.83
N GLY A 34 -4.63 11.23 4.05
CA GLY A 34 -4.75 11.46 2.61
C GLY A 34 -3.59 10.88 1.79
N ASP A 35 -2.80 9.97 2.38
CA ASP A 35 -1.65 9.31 1.76
C ASP A 35 -2.08 8.11 0.88
N PHE A 36 -2.93 8.39 -0.09
CA PHE A 36 -3.47 7.39 -1.01
C PHE A 36 -3.87 7.97 -2.37
N VAL A 37 -3.99 7.09 -3.36
CA VAL A 37 -4.72 7.36 -4.61
C VAL A 37 -5.66 6.22 -4.92
N TYR A 38 -6.65 6.51 -5.76
CA TYR A 38 -7.58 5.51 -6.25
C TYR A 38 -7.99 5.77 -7.68
N VAL A 39 -8.51 4.73 -8.33
CA VAL A 39 -9.16 4.83 -9.62
C VAL A 39 -10.63 4.44 -9.42
N ALA A 40 -11.52 5.28 -9.95
CA ALA A 40 -12.94 4.98 -10.04
C ALA A 40 -13.33 4.81 -11.51
N ASP A 41 -14.12 3.78 -11.79
CA ASP A 41 -14.76 3.57 -13.09
C ASP A 41 -16.27 3.45 -12.88
N ARG A 42 -17.06 4.22 -13.64
CA ARG A 42 -18.53 4.31 -13.53
C ARG A 42 -19.05 4.52 -12.09
N GLY A 43 -18.31 5.27 -11.27
CA GLY A 43 -18.66 5.55 -9.87
C GLY A 43 -18.29 4.45 -8.87
N CYS A 44 -17.64 3.37 -9.32
CA CYS A 44 -17.16 2.29 -8.49
C CYS A 44 -15.65 2.37 -8.30
N LEU A 45 -15.18 2.17 -7.07
CA LEU A 45 -13.76 2.01 -6.78
C LEU A 45 -13.22 0.72 -7.42
N VAL A 46 -12.27 0.86 -8.36
CA VAL A 46 -11.70 -0.28 -9.11
C VAL A 46 -10.21 -0.50 -8.84
N ALA A 47 -9.53 0.50 -8.27
CA ALA A 47 -8.14 0.38 -7.86
C ALA A 47 -7.81 1.30 -6.69
N TRP A 48 -6.83 0.91 -5.87
CA TRP A 48 -6.39 1.63 -4.68
C TRP A 48 -4.88 1.45 -4.45
N ALA A 49 -4.21 2.53 -4.06
CA ALA A 49 -2.87 2.45 -3.49
C ALA A 49 -2.71 3.41 -2.31
N SER A 50 -1.91 3.01 -1.33
CA SER A 50 -1.55 3.82 -0.16
C SER A 50 -0.07 3.71 0.15
N TRP A 51 0.46 4.71 0.84
CA TRP A 51 1.87 4.75 1.21
C TRP A 51 2.08 5.38 2.60
N ALA A 52 3.32 5.28 3.06
CA ALA A 52 3.85 5.95 4.23
C ALA A 52 5.23 6.53 3.93
N PHE A 53 5.61 7.57 4.65
CA PHE A 53 6.95 8.14 4.65
C PHE A 53 7.68 7.70 5.91
N VAL A 54 8.62 6.77 5.77
CA VAL A 54 9.20 6.04 6.91
C VAL A 54 10.70 6.27 7.06
N SER A 55 11.21 6.10 8.28
CA SER A 55 12.65 6.10 8.57
C SER A 55 13.33 4.78 8.16
N ASP A 56 14.66 4.80 8.11
CA ASP A 56 15.46 3.57 7.94
C ASP A 56 15.15 2.54 9.03
N GLN A 57 14.99 2.98 10.28
CA GLN A 57 14.68 2.12 11.41
C GLN A 57 13.35 1.36 11.22
N VAL A 58 12.34 2.06 10.70
CA VAL A 58 11.04 1.44 10.39
C VAL A 58 11.16 0.47 9.22
N LEU A 59 11.92 0.81 8.17
CA LEU A 59 12.17 -0.14 7.07
C LEU A 59 12.85 -1.41 7.55
N ASP A 60 13.85 -1.31 8.41
CA ASP A 60 14.57 -2.47 8.94
C ASP A 60 13.70 -3.31 9.88
N ALA A 61 12.85 -2.67 10.68
CA ALA A 61 11.85 -3.35 11.49
C ALA A 61 10.86 -4.15 10.59
N ILE A 62 10.38 -3.55 9.50
CA ILE A 62 9.46 -4.23 8.58
C ILE A 62 10.17 -5.38 7.85
N LYS A 63 11.43 -5.21 7.44
CA LYS A 63 12.26 -6.29 6.88
C LYS A 63 12.41 -7.47 7.85
N ALA A 64 12.53 -7.18 9.14
CA ALA A 64 12.58 -8.19 10.20
C ALA A 64 11.23 -8.88 10.47
N GLY A 65 10.14 -8.39 9.86
CA GLY A 65 8.79 -8.96 9.94
C GLY A 65 7.82 -8.19 10.84
N ASN A 66 8.22 -7.03 11.36
CA ASN A 66 7.33 -6.19 12.17
C ASN A 66 6.25 -5.53 11.31
N LEU A 67 5.11 -5.26 11.93
CA LEU A 67 4.03 -4.50 11.30
C LEU A 67 4.28 -3.01 11.52
N ILE A 68 4.06 -2.21 10.48
CA ILE A 68 4.02 -0.75 10.59
C ILE A 68 2.93 -0.33 11.57
N GLN A 69 3.23 0.62 12.45
CA GLN A 69 2.26 1.26 13.35
C GLN A 69 1.82 2.61 12.78
N ALA A 70 0.74 3.17 13.30
CA ALA A 70 0.19 4.44 12.79
C ALA A 70 1.18 5.60 12.95
N GLU A 71 1.98 5.59 14.01
CA GLU A 71 2.98 6.61 14.34
C GLU A 71 4.16 6.59 13.35
N ASP A 72 4.39 5.47 12.68
CA ASP A 72 5.51 5.30 11.76
C ASP A 72 5.27 5.97 10.39
N PHE A 73 4.02 6.34 10.07
CA PHE A 73 3.60 6.78 8.73
C PHE A 73 4.30 8.05 8.21
N ASP A 74 4.92 8.82 9.10
CA ASP A 74 5.61 10.07 8.81
C ASP A 74 6.97 10.16 9.51
N SER A 75 7.60 9.02 9.73
CA SER A 75 8.83 8.90 10.51
C SER A 75 10.10 9.24 9.72
N GLY A 76 10.04 9.39 8.38
CA GLY A 76 11.24 9.66 7.59
C GLY A 76 11.02 9.88 6.10
N ALA A 77 12.08 9.74 5.29
CA ALA A 77 12.07 10.13 3.87
C ALA A 77 11.72 8.98 2.90
N HIS A 78 11.69 7.73 3.36
CA HIS A 78 11.47 6.59 2.48
C HIS A 78 10.00 6.45 2.15
N LEU A 79 9.67 6.52 0.85
CA LEU A 79 8.33 6.23 0.38
C LEU A 79 8.10 4.72 0.41
N LEU A 80 7.33 4.23 1.38
CA LEU A 80 6.93 2.85 1.51
C LEU A 80 5.52 2.66 0.94
N CYS A 81 5.38 1.84 -0.10
CA CYS A 81 4.10 1.41 -0.63
C CYS A 81 3.51 0.33 0.29
N LEU A 82 2.32 0.59 0.85
CA LEU A 82 1.65 -0.30 1.80
C LEU A 82 0.64 -1.21 1.11
N ASP A 83 -0.21 -0.61 0.29
CA ASP A 83 -1.21 -1.32 -0.49
C ASP A 83 -1.11 -0.88 -1.95
N PHE A 84 -1.25 -1.84 -2.87
CA PHE A 84 -1.42 -1.60 -4.31
C PHE A 84 -2.37 -2.68 -4.84
N ILE A 85 -3.58 -2.27 -5.21
CA ILE A 85 -4.72 -3.15 -5.46
C ILE A 85 -5.42 -2.72 -6.73
N ALA A 86 -5.46 -3.59 -7.74
CA ALA A 86 -6.15 -3.34 -9.01
C ALA A 86 -6.68 -4.65 -9.64
N PRO A 87 -7.62 -5.34 -8.98
CA PRO A 87 -8.08 -6.68 -9.38
C PRO A 87 -8.74 -6.72 -10.77
N PHE A 88 -9.25 -5.58 -11.24
CA PHE A 88 -9.97 -5.48 -12.51
C PHE A 88 -9.09 -4.99 -13.68
N GLY A 89 -7.77 -5.15 -13.60
CA GLY A 89 -6.86 -4.76 -14.70
C GLY A 89 -6.48 -3.28 -14.75
N HIS A 90 -6.81 -2.49 -13.72
CA HIS A 90 -6.58 -1.04 -13.67
C HIS A 90 -5.19 -0.62 -13.13
N ALA A 91 -4.23 -1.56 -13.09
CA ALA A 91 -2.92 -1.33 -12.48
C ALA A 91 -2.13 -0.19 -13.15
N ILE A 92 -2.21 -0.07 -14.49
CA ILE A 92 -1.53 1.00 -15.24
C ILE A 92 -2.12 2.37 -14.89
N ALA A 93 -3.46 2.48 -14.81
CA ALA A 93 -4.13 3.71 -14.42
C ALA A 93 -3.76 4.11 -12.99
N LEU A 94 -3.76 3.15 -12.07
CA LEU A 94 -3.35 3.38 -10.68
C LEU A 94 -1.89 3.84 -10.58
N HIS A 95 -0.98 3.20 -11.33
CA HIS A 95 0.43 3.61 -11.37
C HIS A 95 0.61 5.03 -11.92
N ARG A 96 -0.20 5.46 -12.90
CA ARG A 96 -0.19 6.84 -13.40
C ARG A 96 -0.60 7.84 -12.32
N GLU A 97 -1.59 7.52 -11.49
CA GLU A 97 -1.97 8.38 -10.35
C GLU A 97 -0.84 8.48 -9.31
N ILE A 98 -0.17 7.38 -8.97
CA ILE A 98 1.00 7.41 -8.08
C ILE A 98 2.11 8.30 -8.67
N ARG A 99 2.38 8.17 -9.97
CA ARG A 99 3.37 9.00 -10.68
C ARG A 99 2.98 10.48 -10.70
N ARG A 100 1.69 10.81 -10.76
CA ARG A 100 1.20 12.18 -10.68
C ARG A 100 1.49 12.82 -9.32
N VAL A 101 1.39 12.05 -8.24
CA VAL A 101 1.63 12.52 -6.87
C VAL A 101 3.12 12.58 -6.53
N HIS A 102 3.90 11.55 -6.89
CA HIS A 102 5.30 11.42 -6.43
C HIS A 102 6.36 11.58 -7.52
N GLY A 103 5.96 11.78 -8.77
CA GLY A 103 6.89 11.96 -9.90
C GLY A 103 7.79 10.74 -10.13
N ALA A 104 9.10 10.96 -10.13
CA ALA A 104 10.11 9.92 -10.33
C ALA A 104 10.68 9.32 -9.03
N ARG A 105 10.05 9.60 -7.88
CA ARG A 105 10.50 9.06 -6.58
C ARG A 105 10.43 7.54 -6.58
N LYS A 106 11.48 6.91 -6.06
CA LYS A 106 11.51 5.46 -5.85
C LYS A 106 10.68 5.12 -4.61
N ALA A 107 9.77 4.17 -4.77
CA ALA A 107 9.07 3.57 -3.65
C ALA A 107 9.72 2.25 -3.27
N VAL A 108 9.69 1.93 -1.98
CA VAL A 108 10.00 0.62 -1.43
C VAL A 108 8.67 -0.13 -1.27
N TRP A 109 8.67 -1.42 -1.59
CA TRP A 109 7.57 -2.33 -1.36
C TRP A 109 8.15 -3.53 -0.62
N PHE A 110 7.37 -4.16 0.27
CA PHE A 110 7.70 -5.47 0.83
C PHE A 110 6.64 -6.51 0.48
N ARG A 111 7.04 -7.57 -0.24
CA ARG A 111 6.17 -8.72 -0.51
C ARG A 111 6.45 -9.83 0.50
N MET A 112 5.56 -10.03 1.46
CA MET A 112 5.63 -11.22 2.32
C MET A 112 5.14 -12.44 1.53
N THR A 113 5.98 -13.45 1.33
CA THR A 113 5.60 -14.75 0.75
C THR A 113 5.36 -15.79 1.85
N LYS A 114 4.41 -16.71 1.62
CA LYS A 114 4.06 -17.74 2.60
C LYS A 114 5.17 -18.79 2.60
N GLY A 115 6.01 -18.79 3.64
CA GLY A 115 7.05 -19.79 3.83
C GLY A 115 8.34 -19.23 4.40
N ASP A 116 8.71 -18.01 4.03
CA ASP A 116 9.94 -17.37 4.51
C ASP A 116 9.75 -15.87 4.68
N ARG A 117 10.41 -15.33 5.70
CA ARG A 117 10.53 -13.91 6.05
C ARG A 117 11.34 -13.15 4.99
N PHE A 118 11.04 -13.36 3.71
CA PHE A 118 11.77 -12.79 2.60
C PHE A 118 11.08 -11.51 2.15
N CYS A 119 11.76 -10.40 2.36
CA CYS A 119 11.36 -9.08 1.89
C CYS A 119 12.06 -8.79 0.56
N GLU A 120 11.37 -9.01 -0.56
CA GLU A 120 11.86 -8.53 -1.85
C GLU A 120 11.59 -7.03 -1.95
N VAL A 121 12.67 -6.23 -1.94
CA VAL A 121 12.62 -4.80 -2.22
C VAL A 121 12.50 -4.61 -3.72
N VAL A 122 11.28 -4.39 -4.20
CA VAL A 122 11.07 -4.00 -5.60
C VAL A 122 11.20 -2.49 -5.69
N SER A 123 12.42 -2.01 -5.96
CA SER A 123 12.63 -0.62 -6.35
C SER A 123 12.32 -0.47 -7.84
N ASN A 124 11.12 -0.02 -8.19
CA ASN A 124 10.82 0.30 -9.59
C ASN A 124 11.64 1.52 -10.02
N GLY A 125 12.71 1.27 -10.77
CA GLY A 125 13.73 2.26 -11.08
C GLY A 125 14.46 1.98 -12.39
N LYS A 126 13.73 1.88 -13.49
CA LYS A 126 13.97 2.48 -14.82
C LYS A 126 13.01 1.87 -15.84
#